data_AF-A0A101JCF6-F1
#
_entry.id   AF-A0A101JCF6-F1
#
_cell.length_a   1.000
_cell.length_b   1.000
_cell.length_c   1.000
_cell.angle_alpha   90.00
_cell.angle_beta   90.00
_cell.angle_gamma   90.00
#
_symmetry.space_group_name_H-M   'P 1'
#
loop_
_entity.id
_entity.type
_entity.pdbx_description
1 polymer ?
#
loop_
_entity_poly.entity_id
_entity_poly.type
_entity_poly.pdbx_seq_one_letter_code
_entity_poly.pdbx_strand_id
1 'polypeptide(L)'
;MPAGPIVLGVRITEPPAPHDARPGPDVVSLGIELPDGTFTSLATLDGRSLSTEITGGFTGRVIGLYAAQGVVHLDWFGYEQLTA
;
A
#
# COMPACT_ATOMS: atom_id res chain seq x y z
N MET A 1 6.83 -15.41 15.93
CA MET A 1 7.42 -14.11 15.55
C MET A 1 8.32 -14.35 14.36
N PRO A 2 8.40 -13.43 13.40
CA PRO A 2 9.36 -13.51 12.30
C PRO A 2 10.78 -13.69 12.86
N ALA A 3 11.65 -14.40 12.13
CA ALA A 3 13.02 -14.66 12.58
C ALA A 3 13.93 -13.41 12.54
N GLY A 4 13.46 -12.30 11.96
CA GLY A 4 14.19 -11.05 11.82
C GLY A 4 13.29 -9.87 11.42
N PRO A 5 13.89 -8.71 11.09
CA PRO A 5 13.14 -7.55 10.61
C PRO A 5 12.29 -7.89 9.38
N ILE A 6 11.10 -7.30 9.29
CA ILE A 6 10.23 -7.38 8.11
C ILE A 6 10.11 -5.99 7.51
N VAL A 7 10.14 -5.93 6.18
CA VAL A 7 9.78 -4.73 5.42
C VAL A 7 8.30 -4.82 5.06
N LEU A 8 7.50 -3.88 5.58
CA LEU A 8 6.11 -3.70 5.20
C LEU A 8 6.05 -2.76 4.00
N GLY A 9 5.24 -3.09 2.99
CA GLY A 9 5.12 -2.29 1.78
C GLY A 9 3.67 -1.96 1.43
N VAL A 10 3.49 -0.75 0.88
CA VAL A 10 2.26 -0.29 0.24
C VAL A 10 2.61 0.07 -1.19
N ARG A 11 2.02 -0.61 -2.16
CA ARG A 11 2.18 -0.30 -3.59
C ARG A 11 0.89 0.25 -4.16
N ILE A 12 1.00 1.37 -4.85
CA ILE A 12 -0.12 2.00 -5.55
C ILE A 12 0.22 1.95 -7.04
N THR A 13 -0.55 1.21 -7.81
CA THR A 13 -0.33 1.03 -9.24
C THR A 13 -1.55 1.46 -10.03
N GLU A 14 -1.33 1.73 -11.31
CA GLU A 14 -2.44 1.86 -12.25
C GLU A 14 -3.28 0.56 -12.28
N PRO A 15 -4.56 0.66 -12.70
CA PRO A 15 -5.38 -0.52 -12.96
C PRO A 15 -4.68 -1.46 -13.95
N PRO A 16 -4.75 -2.79 -13.74
CA PRO A 16 -4.18 -3.73 -14.68
C PRO A 16 -4.83 -3.59 -16.06
N ALA A 17 -4.00 -3.67 -17.11
CA ALA A 17 -4.47 -3.72 -18.49
C ALA A 17 -5.20 -5.05 -18.78
N PRO A 18 -6.15 -5.09 -19.73
CA PRO A 18 -6.62 -3.96 -20.52
C PRO A 18 -7.65 -3.11 -19.75
N HIS A 19 -7.60 -1.80 -19.94
CA HIS A 19 -8.63 -0.87 -19.47
C HIS A 19 -9.19 -0.09 -20.68
N ASP A 20 -10.40 0.46 -20.53
CA ASP A 20 -11.02 1.29 -21.55
C ASP A 20 -10.43 2.72 -21.56
N ALA A 21 -11.08 3.64 -22.29
CA ALA A 21 -10.65 5.04 -22.37
C ALA A 21 -10.75 5.80 -21.03
N ARG A 22 -11.38 5.20 -20.00
CA ARG A 22 -11.52 5.77 -18.66
C ARG A 22 -10.98 4.74 -17.67
N PRO A 23 -9.63 4.61 -17.57
CA PRO A 23 -9.03 3.64 -16.67
C PRO A 23 -9.66 3.74 -15.29
N GLY A 24 -9.89 2.58 -14.70
CA GLY A 24 -10.44 2.48 -13.36
C GLY A 24 -9.58 3.19 -12.31
N PRO A 25 -10.02 3.18 -11.05
CA PRO A 25 -9.24 3.67 -9.92
C PRO A 25 -7.93 2.87 -9.76
N ASP A 26 -6.93 3.48 -9.15
CA ASP A 26 -5.67 2.81 -8.82
C ASP A 26 -5.89 1.58 -7.92
N VAL A 27 -4.89 0.70 -7.90
CA VAL A 27 -4.89 -0.51 -7.10
C VAL A 27 -3.92 -0.32 -5.94
N VAL A 28 -4.41 -0.48 -4.72
CA VAL A 28 -3.59 -0.39 -3.50
C VAL A 28 -3.31 -1.80 -2.99
N SER A 29 -2.04 -2.20 -3.02
CA SER A 29 -1.59 -3.50 -2.52
C SER A 29 -0.80 -3.33 -1.22
N LEU A 30 -1.19 -4.09 -0.20
CA LEU A 30 -0.53 -4.17 1.10
C LEU A 30 0.22 -5.49 1.17
N GLY A 31 1.49 -5.45 1.53
CA GLY A 31 2.32 -6.65 1.50
C GLY A 31 3.60 -6.54 2.29
N ILE A 32 4.43 -7.56 2.09
CA ILE A 32 5.77 -7.66 2.67
C ILE A 32 6.80 -7.79 1.57
N GLU A 33 7.98 -7.21 1.77
CA GLU A 33 9.14 -7.50 0.94
C GLU A 33 9.94 -8.64 1.55
N LEU A 34 10.27 -9.61 0.71
CA LEU A 34 11.12 -10.74 1.05
C LEU A 34 12.60 -10.33 0.97
N PRO A 35 13.51 -11.08 1.62
CA PRO A 35 14.95 -10.77 1.57
C PRO A 35 15.57 -10.73 0.17
N ASP A 36 14.92 -11.36 -0.82
CA ASP A 36 15.35 -11.35 -2.23
C ASP A 36 14.82 -10.14 -3.02
N GLY A 37 14.12 -9.20 -2.36
CA GLY A 37 13.52 -8.02 -2.97
C GLY A 37 12.13 -8.26 -3.57
N THR A 38 11.60 -9.49 -3.51
CA THR A 38 10.26 -9.80 -4.03
C THR A 38 9.19 -9.24 -3.10
N PHE A 39 8.18 -8.57 -3.65
CA PHE A 39 7.01 -8.13 -2.91
C PHE A 39 5.90 -9.16 -2.99
N THR A 40 5.47 -9.64 -1.83
CA THR A 40 4.33 -10.53 -1.69
C THR A 40 3.12 -9.72 -1.23
N SER A 41 2.15 -9.52 -2.13
CA SER A 41 0.87 -8.90 -1.78
C SER A 41 0.08 -9.83 -0.86
N LEU A 42 -0.37 -9.29 0.27
CA LEU A 42 -1.22 -9.98 1.25
C LEU A 42 -2.69 -9.55 1.09
N ALA A 43 -2.92 -8.31 0.64
CA ALA A 43 -4.24 -7.79 0.35
C ALA A 43 -4.15 -6.74 -0.76
N THR A 44 -5.20 -6.70 -1.58
CA THR A 44 -5.33 -5.72 -2.66
C THR A 44 -6.71 -5.07 -2.56
N LEU A 45 -6.74 -3.74 -2.68
CA LEU A 45 -7.93 -2.92 -2.60
C LEU A 45 -8.10 -2.13 -3.89
N ASP A 46 -9.35 -2.00 -4.33
CA ASP A 46 -9.74 -1.01 -5.34
C ASP A 46 -9.66 0.38 -4.68
N GLY A 47 -8.84 1.27 -5.25
CA GLY A 47 -8.58 2.60 -4.70
C GLY A 47 -9.81 3.50 -4.57
N ARG A 48 -10.89 3.22 -5.32
CA ARG A 48 -12.19 3.90 -5.15
C ARG A 48 -12.76 3.71 -3.75
N SER A 49 -12.51 2.56 -3.13
CA SER A 49 -12.96 2.30 -1.76
C SER A 49 -12.32 3.23 -0.72
N LEU A 50 -11.24 3.92 -1.09
CA LEU A 50 -10.48 4.83 -0.23
C LEU A 50 -10.63 6.30 -0.66
N SER A 51 -11.53 6.59 -1.59
CA SER A 51 -11.73 7.94 -2.13
C SER A 51 -12.66 8.76 -1.24
N THR A 52 -12.63 10.09 -1.36
CA THR A 52 -13.54 10.97 -0.60
C THR A 52 -14.98 10.85 -1.08
N GLU A 53 -15.22 10.44 -2.32
CA GLU A 53 -16.57 10.18 -2.85
C GLU A 53 -17.26 9.00 -2.14
N ILE A 54 -16.49 7.99 -1.72
CA ILE A 54 -17.02 6.81 -1.02
C ILE A 54 -16.91 6.95 0.50
N THR A 55 -15.74 7.36 1.00
CA THR A 55 -15.46 7.43 2.44
C THR A 55 -15.98 8.71 3.08
N GLY A 56 -16.35 9.71 2.26
CA GLY A 56 -16.73 11.04 2.72
C GLY A 56 -15.55 11.88 3.22
N GLY A 57 -15.83 13.13 3.58
CA GLY A 57 -14.84 14.06 4.15
C GLY A 57 -14.07 14.87 3.10
N PHE A 58 -13.01 15.54 3.56
CA PHE A 58 -12.22 16.50 2.78
C PHE A 58 -10.71 16.21 2.76
N THR A 59 -10.32 15.04 3.25
CA THR A 59 -8.92 14.64 3.41
C THR A 59 -8.52 13.63 2.35
N GLY A 60 -7.27 13.70 1.88
CA GLY A 60 -6.67 12.67 1.04
C GLY A 60 -6.23 11.43 1.82
N ARG A 61 -5.75 10.42 1.08
CA ARG A 61 -5.15 9.21 1.64
C ARG A 61 -3.84 9.54 2.36
N VAL A 62 -3.58 8.85 3.47
CA VAL A 62 -2.32 8.90 4.21
C VAL A 62 -1.76 7.49 4.37
N ILE A 63 -0.44 7.37 4.30
CA ILE A 63 0.29 6.14 4.63
C ILE A 63 1.04 6.42 5.92
N GLY A 64 0.85 5.57 6.93
CA GLY A 64 1.42 5.78 8.25
C GLY A 64 1.67 4.48 8.99
N LEU A 65 2.55 4.57 9.99
CA LEU A 65 2.91 3.47 10.87
C LEU A 65 2.08 3.58 12.15
N TYR A 66 1.50 2.46 12.57
CA TYR A 66 0.63 2.42 13.75
C TYR A 66 0.83 1.12 14.52
N ALA A 67 1.01 1.22 15.84
CA ALA A 67 1.01 0.09 16.75
C ALA A 67 -0.26 0.14 17.60
N ALA A 68 -1.18 -0.80 17.36
CA ALA A 68 -2.43 -0.87 18.10
C ALA A 68 -2.21 -1.22 19.58
N GLN A 69 -1.22 -2.08 19.85
CA GLN A 69 -0.85 -2.53 21.18
C GLN A 69 0.67 -2.81 21.24
N GLY A 70 1.26 -2.64 22.41
CA GLY A 70 2.68 -2.89 22.64
C GLY A 70 3.59 -1.82 22.03
N VAL A 71 4.86 -2.18 21.82
CA VAL A 71 5.89 -1.31 21.27
C VAL A 71 6.46 -1.99 20.03
N VAL A 72 6.54 -1.23 18.93
CA VAL A 72 7.21 -1.65 17.71
C VAL A 72 8.42 -0.76 17.47
N HIS A 73 9.52 -1.36 17.05
CA HIS A 73 10.69 -0.63 16.58
C HIS A 73 10.60 -0.48 15.07
N LEU A 74 10.68 0.77 14.61
CA LEU A 74 10.64 1.15 13.21
C LEU A 74 11.98 1.77 12.89
N ASP A 75 12.75 1.09 12.05
CA ASP A 75 14.11 1.52 11.70
C ASP A 75 14.08 2.67 10.70
N TRP A 76 13.18 2.59 9.72
CA TRP A 76 13.05 3.59 8.66
C TRP A 76 11.63 3.64 8.06
N PHE A 77 11.33 4.71 7.33
CA PHE A 77 10.16 4.84 6.47
C PHE A 77 10.59 5.44 5.13
N GLY A 78 10.34 4.71 4.04
CA GLY A 78 10.63 5.13 2.67
C GLY A 78 9.35 5.45 1.92
N TYR A 79 9.38 6.51 1.13
CA TYR A 79 8.30 6.85 0.20
C TYR A 79 8.91 7.31 -1.11
N GLU A 80 8.67 6.54 -2.16
CA GLU A 80 9.18 6.80 -3.50
C GLU A 80 8.09 6.59 -4.53
N GLN A 81 8.25 7.25 -5.67
CA GLN A 81 7.43 6.98 -6.83
C GLN A 81 7.92 5.68 -7.48
N LEU A 82 7.01 4.73 -7.68
CA LEU A 82 7.30 3.54 -8.48
C LEU A 82 7.67 4.01 -9.90
N THR A 83 8.87 3.65 -10.35
CA THR A 83 9.27 3.92 -11.74
C THR A 83 8.58 2.87 -12.62
N ALA A 84 7.90 3.33 -13.67
CA ALA A 84 7.21 2.48 -14.63
C ALA A 84 8.19 1.69 -15.51
#